data_AF-T0ZPN7-F1
#
_entry.id   AF-T0ZPN7-F1
#
_cell.length_a   1.000
_cell.length_b   1.000
_cell.length_c   1.000
_cell.angle_alpha   90.00
_cell.angle_beta   90.00
_cell.angle_gamma   90.00
#
_symmetry.space_group_name_H-M   'P 1'
#
loop_
_entity.id
_entity.type
_entity.pdbx_description
1 polymer ?
#
loop_
_entity_poly.entity_id
_entity_poly.type
_entity_poly.pdbx_seq_one_letter_code
_entity_poly.pdbx_strand_id
1 'polypeptide(L)'
;NLVNIISVGFFSIPFLEYARMMILPDIVSIAASAIMLYVIFRRSFPNRIPLESLPKPETVVRDMKLLKISFVVIALMIALYAIAGFFLIPISLVAVPGVALFYLFAKTRTNVSGKKIVRNTPWEIIFFALGLFIVVYALSKHGLVGILETAMLSLGNLVLPLRLIGDAFLFSFLASIMN
;
A
#
# COMPACT_ATOMS: atom_id res chain seq x y z
N ASN A 1 -0.19 1.10 -1.45
CA ASN A 1 0.95 1.49 -2.31
C ASN A 1 0.40 2.32 -3.46
N LEU A 2 1.08 3.40 -3.83
CA LEU A 2 0.69 4.29 -4.92
C LEU A 2 0.66 3.58 -6.28
N VAL A 3 1.70 2.81 -6.59
CA VAL A 3 1.82 2.10 -7.88
C VAL A 3 0.61 1.21 -8.08
N ASN A 4 0.20 0.49 -7.03
CA ASN A 4 -0.99 -0.35 -7.02
C ASN A 4 -2.27 0.41 -7.37
N ILE A 5 -2.47 1.63 -6.83
CA ILE A 5 -3.65 2.46 -7.14
C ILE A 5 -3.64 2.89 -8.60
N ILE A 6 -2.48 3.29 -9.13
CA ILE A 6 -2.34 3.70 -10.54
C ILE A 6 -2.62 2.50 -11.46
N SER A 7 -2.04 1.32 -11.17
CA SER A 7 -2.25 0.11 -11.96
C SER A 7 -3.70 -0.33 -11.96
N VAL A 8 -4.35 -0.35 -10.79
CA VAL A 8 -5.77 -0.72 -10.66
C VAL A 8 -6.67 0.26 -11.42
N GLY A 9 -6.37 1.56 -11.35
CA GLY A 9 -7.09 2.58 -12.11
C GLY A 9 -6.90 2.43 -13.63
N PHE A 10 -5.68 2.15 -14.08
CA PHE A 10 -5.37 1.95 -15.50
C PHE A 10 -6.07 0.73 -16.09
N PHE A 11 -6.04 -0.41 -15.40
CA PHE A 11 -6.68 -1.65 -15.84
C PHE A 11 -8.16 -1.75 -15.44
N SER A 12 -8.71 -0.73 -14.78
CA SER A 12 -10.10 -0.69 -14.30
C SER A 12 -10.47 -1.93 -13.45
N ILE A 13 -9.55 -2.42 -12.63
CA ILE A 13 -9.76 -3.63 -11.82
C ILE A 13 -10.62 -3.27 -10.59
N PRO A 14 -11.75 -3.94 -10.34
CA PRO A 14 -12.53 -3.72 -9.13
C PRO A 14 -11.75 -4.05 -7.85
N PHE A 15 -12.03 -3.33 -6.76
CA PHE A 15 -11.32 -3.49 -5.48
C PHE A 15 -11.26 -4.94 -4.98
N LEU A 16 -12.39 -5.66 -5.03
CA LEU A 16 -12.48 -7.02 -4.50
C LEU A 16 -11.68 -8.02 -5.34
N GLU A 17 -11.67 -7.84 -6.66
CA GLU A 17 -10.86 -8.64 -7.58
C GLU A 17 -9.37 -8.41 -7.34
N TYR A 18 -8.98 -7.14 -7.25
CA TYR A 18 -7.61 -6.77 -6.92
C TYR A 18 -7.15 -7.35 -5.57
N ALA A 19 -7.98 -7.23 -4.53
CA ALA A 19 -7.69 -7.79 -3.21
C ALA A 19 -7.51 -9.31 -3.27
N ARG A 20 -8.38 -10.02 -4.00
CA ARG A 20 -8.28 -11.48 -4.18
C ARG A 20 -6.97 -11.88 -4.86
N MET A 21 -6.53 -11.14 -5.87
CA MET A 21 -5.28 -11.41 -6.58
C MET A 21 -4.04 -11.14 -5.71
N MET A 22 -4.09 -10.15 -4.83
CA MET A 22 -2.94 -9.70 -4.03
C MET A 22 -2.78 -10.40 -2.67
N ILE A 23 -3.87 -10.92 -2.08
CA ILE A 23 -3.82 -11.57 -0.76
C ILE A 23 -2.75 -12.67 -0.68
N LEU A 24 -2.69 -13.55 -1.70
CA LEU A 24 -1.75 -14.67 -1.67
C LEU A 24 -0.28 -14.20 -1.81
N PRO A 25 0.10 -13.40 -2.83
CA PRO A 25 1.45 -12.82 -2.91
C PRO A 25 1.85 -12.04 -1.64
N ASP A 26 0.94 -11.24 -1.08
CA ASP A 26 1.22 -10.44 0.11
C ASP A 26 1.48 -11.30 1.34
N ILE A 27 0.68 -12.35 1.58
CA ILE A 27 0.90 -13.29 2.69
C ILE A 27 2.25 -14.00 2.53
N VAL A 28 2.54 -14.50 1.33
CA VAL A 28 3.81 -15.19 1.04
C VAL A 28 5.00 -14.25 1.24
N SER A 29 4.89 -13.00 0.76
CA SER A 29 5.93 -11.98 0.89
C SER A 29 6.18 -11.58 2.34
N ILE A 30 5.11 -11.35 3.12
CA ILE A 30 5.21 -11.05 4.55
C ILE A 30 5.85 -12.23 5.30
N ALA A 31 5.41 -13.45 5.03
CA ALA A 31 5.96 -14.64 5.67
C ALA A 31 7.44 -14.82 5.34
N ALA A 32 7.82 -14.74 4.06
CA ALA A 32 9.21 -14.85 3.61
C ALA A 32 10.10 -13.77 4.24
N SER A 33 9.63 -12.51 4.24
CA SER A 33 10.35 -11.38 4.83
C SER A 33 10.51 -11.54 6.35
N ALA A 34 9.44 -11.94 7.05
CA ALA A 34 9.46 -12.18 8.49
C ALA A 34 10.40 -13.33 8.86
N ILE A 35 10.37 -14.45 8.10
CA ILE A 35 11.28 -15.58 8.28
C ILE A 35 12.73 -15.15 8.04
N MET A 36 12.99 -14.41 6.97
CA MET A 36 14.35 -13.94 6.64
C MET A 36 14.89 -13.01 7.73
N LEU A 37 14.11 -12.02 8.16
CA LEU A 37 14.47 -11.14 9.27
C LEU A 37 14.68 -11.92 10.56
N TYR A 38 13.82 -12.89 10.86
CA TYR A 38 13.99 -13.76 12.02
C TYR A 38 15.30 -14.54 11.93
N VAL A 39 15.61 -15.18 10.79
CA VAL A 39 16.85 -15.96 10.63
C VAL A 39 18.10 -15.09 10.80
N ILE A 40 18.09 -13.87 10.27
CA ILE A 40 19.21 -12.93 10.37
C ILE A 40 19.37 -12.39 11.79
N PHE A 41 18.27 -11.94 12.41
CA PHE A 41 18.29 -11.22 13.69
C PHE A 41 17.93 -12.08 14.90
N ARG A 42 17.70 -13.39 14.76
CA ARG A 42 17.32 -14.31 15.86
C ARG A 42 18.23 -14.22 17.07
N ARG A 43 19.51 -13.88 16.88
CA ARG A 43 20.50 -13.74 17.97
C ARG A 43 20.50 -12.36 18.62
N SER A 44 19.89 -11.36 17.99
CA SER A 44 19.81 -9.99 18.49
C SER A 44 18.60 -9.73 19.39
N PHE A 45 17.63 -10.67 19.44
CA PHE A 45 16.46 -10.52 20.30
C PHE A 45 16.84 -10.73 21.77
N PRO A 46 16.48 -9.78 22.68
CA PRO A 46 16.66 -9.98 24.10
C PRO A 46 15.73 -11.09 24.60
N ASN A 47 16.25 -11.98 25.46
CA ASN A 47 15.47 -13.10 26.04
C ASN A 47 14.31 -12.63 26.92
N ARG A 48 14.36 -11.39 27.43
CA ARG A 48 13.29 -10.77 28.21
C ARG A 48 13.09 -9.34 27.75
N ILE A 49 11.84 -9.00 27.45
CA ILE A 49 11.42 -7.63 27.23
C ILE A 49 10.86 -7.13 28.56
N PRO A 50 11.43 -6.09 29.19
CA PRO A 50 10.90 -5.54 30.42
C PRO A 50 9.55 -4.87 30.13
N LEU A 51 8.47 -5.56 30.45
CA LEU A 51 7.10 -5.07 30.23
C LEU A 51 6.72 -3.98 31.25
N GLU A 52 7.43 -3.92 32.38
CA GLU A 52 7.21 -2.95 33.47
C GLU A 52 7.49 -1.51 33.03
N SER A 53 8.33 -1.30 32.01
CA SER A 53 8.62 0.03 31.45
C SER A 53 7.60 0.50 30.40
N LEU A 54 6.64 -0.34 30.02
CA LEU A 54 5.63 0.05 29.05
C LEU A 54 4.55 0.92 29.71
N PRO A 55 4.21 2.08 29.13
CA PRO A 55 3.13 2.90 29.65
C PRO A 55 1.80 2.14 29.58
N LYS A 56 0.94 2.34 30.58
CA LYS A 56 -0.39 1.71 30.59
C LYS A 56 -1.18 2.18 29.36
N PRO A 57 -1.94 1.32 28.66
CA PRO A 57 -2.67 1.68 27.44
C PRO A 57 -3.56 2.93 27.61
N GLU A 58 -4.17 3.08 28.79
CA GLU A 58 -5.01 4.21 29.18
C GLU A 58 -4.27 5.55 29.19
N THR A 59 -2.96 5.54 29.42
CA THR A 59 -2.12 6.75 29.42
C THR A 59 -1.67 7.17 28.01
N VAL A 60 -1.77 6.26 27.03
CA VAL A 60 -1.33 6.50 25.65
C VAL A 60 -2.51 6.86 24.74
N VAL A 61 -3.68 6.25 24.98
CA VAL A 61 -4.89 6.50 24.18
C VAL A 61 -5.57 7.78 24.63
N ARG A 62 -5.42 8.85 23.83
CA ARG A 62 -6.00 10.17 24.11
C ARG A 62 -7.53 10.22 24.09
N ASP A 63 -8.15 9.37 23.27
CA ASP A 63 -9.61 9.28 23.15
C ASP A 63 -10.02 7.85 22.74
N MET A 64 -10.55 7.10 23.70
CA MET A 64 -10.98 5.72 23.51
C MET A 64 -12.22 5.61 22.61
N LYS A 65 -13.10 6.60 22.61
CA LYS A 65 -14.30 6.61 21.75
C LYS A 65 -13.89 6.82 20.30
N LEU A 66 -12.98 7.76 20.05
CA LEU A 66 -12.45 7.99 18.71
C LEU A 66 -11.71 6.76 18.18
N LEU A 67 -10.92 6.07 19.02
CA LEU A 67 -10.25 4.83 18.63
C LEU A 67 -11.27 3.76 18.18
N LYS A 68 -12.30 3.50 18.99
CA LYS A 68 -13.35 2.52 18.65
C LYS A 68 -14.08 2.89 17.36
N ILE A 69 -14.43 4.17 17.19
CA ILE A 69 -15.10 4.65 15.97
C ILE A 69 -14.16 4.56 14.76
N SER A 70 -12.86 4.73 14.93
CA SER A 70 -11.88 4.55 13.84
C SER A 70 -11.94 3.13 13.29
N PHE A 71 -12.02 2.11 14.15
CA PHE A 71 -12.19 0.72 13.71
C PHE A 71 -13.51 0.50 12.96
N VAL A 72 -14.61 1.09 13.45
CA VAL A 72 -15.91 1.03 12.76
C VAL A 72 -15.84 1.69 11.39
N VAL A 73 -15.22 2.87 11.29
CA VAL A 73 -15.06 3.59 10.03
C VAL A 73 -14.16 2.82 9.06
N ILE A 74 -13.08 2.20 9.54
CA ILE A 74 -12.22 1.34 8.71
C ILE A 74 -13.03 0.16 8.15
N ALA A 75 -13.76 -0.56 8.99
CA ALA A 75 -14.60 -1.68 8.55
C ALA A 75 -15.67 -1.23 7.54
N LEU A 76 -16.33 -0.09 7.81
CA LEU A 76 -17.31 0.50 6.91
C LEU A 76 -16.69 0.92 5.57
N MET A 77 -15.50 1.52 5.57
CA MET A 77 -14.80 1.92 4.34
C MET A 77 -14.42 0.69 3.50
N ILE A 78 -13.95 -0.38 4.11
CA ILE A 78 -13.66 -1.64 3.41
C ILE A 78 -14.93 -2.18 2.75
N ALA A 79 -16.05 -2.22 3.49
CA ALA A 79 -17.33 -2.66 2.94
C ALA A 79 -17.80 -1.77 1.79
N LEU A 80 -17.73 -0.44 1.94
CA LEU A 80 -18.13 0.50 0.90
C LEU A 80 -17.23 0.43 -0.34
N TYR A 81 -15.93 0.19 -0.20
CA TYR A 81 -15.05 -0.04 -1.35
C TYR A 81 -15.37 -1.34 -2.08
N ALA A 82 -15.69 -2.42 -1.36
CA ALA A 82 -16.16 -3.66 -1.96
C ALA A 82 -17.47 -3.44 -2.73
N ILE A 83 -18.43 -2.73 -2.14
CA ILE A 83 -19.71 -2.39 -2.78
C ILE A 83 -19.50 -1.49 -4.00
N ALA A 84 -18.67 -0.45 -3.89
CA ALA A 84 -18.36 0.47 -4.98
C ALA A 84 -17.78 -0.24 -6.21
N GLY A 85 -16.99 -1.30 -5.99
CA GLY A 85 -16.47 -2.14 -7.06
C GLY A 85 -17.56 -2.79 -7.92
N PHE A 86 -18.69 -3.21 -7.34
CA PHE A 86 -19.81 -3.80 -8.09
C PHE A 86 -20.56 -2.78 -8.95
N PHE A 87 -20.59 -1.53 -8.52
CA PHE A 87 -21.29 -0.44 -9.21
C PHE A 87 -20.37 0.43 -10.08
N LEU A 88 -19.10 0.03 -10.25
CA LEU A 88 -18.07 0.81 -10.95
C LEU A 88 -17.94 2.26 -10.44
N ILE A 89 -18.23 2.46 -9.14
CA ILE A 89 -18.13 3.76 -8.50
C ILE A 89 -16.65 4.03 -8.19
N PRO A 90 -16.09 5.18 -8.62
CA PRO A 90 -14.72 5.54 -8.30
C PRO A 90 -14.46 5.53 -6.79
N ILE A 91 -13.35 4.93 -6.37
CA ILE A 91 -12.95 4.82 -4.96
C ILE A 91 -12.89 6.20 -4.28
N SER A 92 -12.54 7.25 -5.02
CA SER A 92 -12.50 8.64 -4.52
C SER A 92 -13.86 9.14 -4.01
N LEU A 93 -14.97 8.73 -4.64
CA LEU A 93 -16.32 9.12 -4.23
C LEU A 93 -16.75 8.47 -2.91
N VAL A 94 -16.10 7.39 -2.51
CA VAL A 94 -16.29 6.76 -1.20
C VAL A 94 -15.30 7.34 -0.18
N ALA A 95 -14.03 7.47 -0.57
CA ALA A 95 -12.94 7.88 0.30
C ALA A 95 -13.10 9.33 0.79
N VAL A 96 -13.42 10.27 -0.11
CA VAL A 96 -13.48 11.70 0.22
C VAL A 96 -14.59 12.00 1.23
N PRO A 97 -15.86 11.56 1.02
CA PRO A 97 -16.90 11.75 2.03
C PRO A 97 -16.61 10.99 3.33
N GLY A 98 -16.09 9.77 3.25
CA GLY A 98 -15.75 8.97 4.44
C GLY A 98 -14.73 9.67 5.34
N VAL A 99 -13.63 10.16 4.76
CA VAL A 99 -12.61 10.93 5.48
C VAL A 99 -13.18 12.25 5.98
N ALA A 100 -13.97 12.96 5.17
CA ALA A 100 -14.57 14.24 5.58
C ALA A 100 -15.50 14.07 6.79
N LEU A 101 -16.41 13.09 6.77
CA LEU A 101 -17.32 12.78 7.88
C LEU A 101 -16.54 12.36 9.13
N PHE A 102 -15.54 11.50 8.99
CA PHE A 102 -14.70 11.08 10.10
C PHE A 102 -13.91 12.26 10.69
N TYR A 103 -13.38 13.14 9.86
CA TYR A 103 -12.68 14.35 10.29
C TYR A 103 -13.60 15.33 11.03
N LEU A 104 -14.81 15.55 10.52
CA LEU A 104 -15.82 16.39 11.18
C LEU A 104 -16.18 15.81 12.56
N PHE A 105 -16.38 14.50 12.64
CA PHE A 105 -16.61 13.82 13.91
C PHE A 105 -15.41 13.98 14.86
N ALA A 106 -14.18 13.78 14.37
CA ALA A 106 -12.97 13.92 15.18
C ALA A 106 -12.79 15.35 15.71
N LYS A 107 -13.18 16.37 14.94
CA LYS A 107 -13.12 17.79 15.34
C LYS A 107 -14.00 18.10 16.55
N THR A 108 -15.08 17.34 16.78
CA THR A 108 -15.92 17.49 17.99
C THR A 108 -15.20 17.04 19.27
N ARG A 109 -14.04 16.39 19.16
CA ARG A 109 -13.24 15.89 20.29
C ARG A 109 -12.12 16.88 20.63
N THR A 110 -12.10 17.33 21.88
CA THR A 110 -11.09 18.29 22.38
C THR A 110 -9.68 17.70 22.45
N ASN A 111 -9.56 16.37 22.59
CA ASN A 111 -8.29 15.69 22.79
C ASN A 111 -7.50 15.43 21.49
N VAL A 112 -8.03 15.81 20.32
CA VAL A 112 -7.42 15.54 19.02
C VAL A 112 -7.40 16.79 18.14
N SER A 113 -6.19 17.26 17.80
CA SER A 113 -6.01 18.41 16.91
C SER A 113 -6.17 18.01 15.45
N GLY A 114 -7.32 18.31 14.84
CA GLY A 114 -7.56 18.09 13.41
C GLY A 114 -6.51 18.79 12.52
N LYS A 115 -6.10 20.02 12.88
CA LYS A 115 -5.05 20.76 12.16
C LYS A 115 -3.71 20.02 12.15
N LYS A 116 -3.36 19.36 13.26
CA LYS A 116 -2.15 18.54 13.36
C LYS A 116 -2.21 17.32 12.46
N ILE A 117 -3.38 16.67 12.35
CA ILE A 117 -3.58 15.52 11.44
C ILE A 117 -3.35 15.96 10.00
N VAL A 118 -4.06 17.00 9.54
CA VAL A 118 -3.95 17.51 8.17
C VAL A 118 -2.50 17.91 7.85
N ARG A 119 -1.81 18.58 8.77
CA ARG A 119 -0.40 18.97 8.56
C ARG A 119 0.55 17.78 8.50
N ASN A 120 0.29 16.72 9.26
CA ASN A 120 1.15 15.54 9.34
C ASN A 120 0.82 14.48 8.27
N THR A 121 -0.28 14.65 7.52
CA THR A 121 -0.57 13.82 6.36
C THR A 121 0.55 13.98 5.33
N PRO A 122 1.06 12.90 4.73
CA PRO A 122 2.15 12.97 3.76
C PRO A 122 1.66 13.46 2.39
N TRP A 123 1.51 14.78 2.24
CA TRP A 123 1.08 15.42 0.98
C TRP A 123 2.07 15.19 -0.16
N GLU A 124 3.32 14.87 0.17
CA GLU A 124 4.39 14.54 -0.77
C GLU A 124 4.01 13.35 -1.66
N ILE A 125 3.17 12.43 -1.17
CA ILE A 125 2.71 11.26 -1.95
C ILE A 125 1.94 11.70 -3.20
N ILE A 126 1.19 12.81 -3.15
CA ILE A 126 0.44 13.31 -4.30
C ILE A 126 1.39 13.83 -5.38
N PHE A 127 2.39 14.63 -4.98
CA PHE A 127 3.39 15.16 -5.91
C PHE A 127 4.28 14.06 -6.47
N PHE A 128 4.67 13.10 -5.62
CA PHE A 128 5.42 11.92 -6.04
C PHE A 128 4.62 11.10 -7.07
N ALA A 129 3.31 10.93 -6.86
CA ALA A 129 2.43 10.24 -7.80
C ALA A 129 2.37 10.90 -9.18
N LEU A 130 2.19 12.22 -9.19
CA LEU A 130 2.19 12.99 -10.42
C LEU A 130 3.53 12.90 -11.14
N GLY A 131 4.64 13.03 -10.40
CA GLY A 131 6.00 12.90 -10.94
C GLY A 131 6.23 11.52 -11.55
N LEU A 132 5.89 10.45 -10.83
CA LEU A 132 6.00 9.08 -11.33
C LEU A 132 5.18 8.88 -12.61
N PHE A 133 3.95 9.40 -12.66
CA PHE A 133 3.10 9.28 -13.83
C PHE A 133 3.71 10.00 -15.06
N ILE A 134 4.21 11.23 -14.87
CA ILE A 134 4.86 11.99 -15.95
C ILE A 134 6.11 11.25 -16.45
N VAL A 135 6.95 10.73 -15.55
CA VAL A 135 8.17 10.01 -15.91
C VAL A 135 7.84 8.73 -16.70
N VAL A 136 6.91 7.91 -16.20
CA VAL A 136 6.49 6.67 -16.88
C VAL A 136 5.90 7.00 -18.25
N TYR A 137 5.05 8.03 -18.34
CA TYR A 137 4.45 8.46 -19.59
C TYR A 137 5.51 8.93 -20.60
N ALA A 138 6.47 9.76 -20.17
CA ALA A 138 7.56 10.23 -21.03
C ALA A 138 8.44 9.09 -21.52
N LEU A 139 8.88 8.21 -20.62
CA LEU A 139 9.71 7.05 -20.98
C LEU A 139 8.99 6.09 -21.93
N SER A 140 7.69 5.87 -21.71
CA SER A 140 6.83 5.10 -22.61
C SER A 140 6.80 5.72 -24.02
N LYS A 141 6.56 7.03 -24.10
CA LYS A 141 6.53 7.76 -25.38
C LYS A 141 7.88 7.77 -26.11
N HIS A 142 8.99 7.70 -25.38
CA HIS A 142 10.35 7.68 -25.93
C HIS A 142 10.90 6.26 -26.18
N GLY A 143 10.06 5.22 -26.15
CA GLY A 143 10.43 3.88 -26.62
C GLY A 143 11.01 2.95 -25.56
N LEU A 144 11.09 3.36 -24.28
CA LEU A 144 11.56 2.46 -23.21
C LEU A 144 10.69 1.20 -23.10
N VAL A 145 9.37 1.35 -23.28
CA VAL A 145 8.44 0.22 -23.28
C VAL A 145 8.78 -0.78 -24.39
N GLY A 146 9.18 -0.32 -25.57
CA GLY A 146 9.59 -1.19 -26.67
C GLY A 146 10.90 -1.94 -26.39
N ILE A 147 11.85 -1.31 -25.70
CA ILE A 147 13.09 -1.97 -25.26
C ILE A 147 12.77 -3.08 -24.26
N LEU A 148 11.91 -2.79 -23.28
CA LEU A 148 11.46 -3.78 -22.29
C LEU A 148 10.67 -4.92 -22.93
N GLU A 149 9.79 -4.61 -23.88
CA GLU A 149 9.04 -5.62 -24.65
C GLU A 149 10.00 -6.57 -25.37
N THR A 150 11.01 -6.03 -26.06
CA THR A 150 12.02 -6.84 -26.76
C THR A 150 12.81 -7.73 -25.80
N ALA A 151 13.23 -7.19 -24.65
CA ALA A 151 13.91 -7.96 -23.61
C ALA A 151 13.04 -9.10 -23.06
N MET A 152 11.76 -8.83 -22.76
CA MET A 152 10.83 -9.85 -22.28
C MET A 152 10.53 -10.91 -23.34
N LEU A 153 10.39 -10.53 -24.61
CA LEU A 153 10.20 -11.48 -25.71
C LEU A 153 11.41 -12.43 -25.86
N SER A 154 12.63 -11.93 -25.66
CA SER A 154 13.83 -12.78 -25.69
C SER A 154 13.84 -13.82 -24.56
N LEU A 155 13.34 -13.48 -23.37
CA LEU A 155 13.16 -14.41 -22.26
C LEU A 155 11.99 -15.37 -22.49
N GLY A 156 11.01 -14.97 -23.31
CA GLY A 156 9.82 -15.75 -23.64
C GLY A 156 10.09 -17.10 -24.30
N ASN A 157 11.24 -17.25 -24.97
CA ASN A 157 11.67 -18.49 -25.62
C ASN A 157 12.29 -19.52 -24.65
N LEU A 158 12.51 -19.14 -23.38
CA LEU A 158 13.05 -20.03 -22.37
C LEU A 158 11.98 -20.99 -21.82
N VAL A 159 12.42 -22.13 -21.28
CA VAL A 159 11.54 -23.04 -20.53
C VAL A 159 10.97 -22.33 -19.30
N LEU A 160 9.73 -22.66 -18.92
CA LEU A 160 8.94 -21.95 -17.92
C LEU A 160 9.71 -21.54 -16.64
N PRO A 161 10.45 -22.42 -15.93
CA PRO A 161 11.15 -22.00 -14.71
C PRO A 161 12.27 -20.99 -14.99
N LEU A 162 13.02 -21.14 -16.09
CA LEU A 162 14.07 -20.19 -16.48
C LEU A 162 13.48 -18.84 -16.89
N ARG A 163 12.35 -18.86 -17.61
CA ARG A 163 11.63 -17.63 -17.97
C ARG A 163 11.20 -16.85 -16.73
N LEU A 164 10.56 -17.51 -15.76
CA LEU A 164 10.10 -16.86 -14.52
C LEU A 164 11.26 -16.25 -13.72
N ILE A 165 12.39 -16.96 -13.63
CA ILE A 165 13.60 -16.45 -12.98
C ILE A 165 14.19 -15.26 -13.76
N GLY A 166 14.21 -15.34 -15.10
CA GLY A 166 14.69 -14.26 -15.96
C GLY A 166 13.85 -12.99 -15.84
N ASP A 167 12.52 -13.13 -15.87
CA ASP A 167 11.59 -12.03 -15.67
C ASP A 167 11.81 -11.38 -14.29
N ALA A 168 11.87 -12.20 -13.23
CA ALA A 168 12.11 -11.72 -11.87
C ALA A 168 13.45 -11.00 -11.71
N PHE A 169 14.51 -11.53 -12.35
CA PHE A 169 15.84 -10.90 -12.34
C PHE A 169 15.83 -9.56 -13.07
N LEU A 170 15.23 -9.50 -14.27
CA LEU A 170 15.11 -8.26 -15.04
C LEU A 170 14.39 -7.18 -14.25
N PHE A 171 13.23 -7.49 -13.66
CA PHE A 171 12.48 -6.54 -12.85
C PHE A 171 13.23 -6.12 -11.57
N SER A 172 13.89 -7.06 -10.90
CA SER A 172 14.68 -6.76 -9.68
C SER A 172 15.89 -5.89 -10.00
N PHE A 173 16.57 -6.15 -11.12
CA PHE A 173 17.71 -5.36 -11.58
C PHE A 173 17.29 -3.92 -11.92
N LEU A 174 16.21 -3.76 -12.68
CA LEU A 174 15.65 -2.43 -12.99
C LEU A 174 15.22 -1.68 -11.72
N ALA A 175 14.59 -2.38 -10.78
CA ALA A 175 14.21 -1.81 -9.49
C ALA A 175 15.45 -1.35 -8.68
N SER A 176 16.55 -2.11 -8.73
CA SER A 176 17.82 -1.74 -8.08
C SER A 176 18.51 -0.54 -8.71
N ILE A 177 18.33 -0.29 -10.01
CA ILE A 177 18.86 0.93 -10.65
C ILE A 177 18.07 2.16 -10.19
N MET A 178 16.77 1.99 -9.96
CA MET A 178 15.88 3.07 -9.55
C MET A 178 16.01 3.45 -8.06
N ASN A 179 16.55 2.56 -7.23
CA ASN A 179 16.57 2.67 -5.76
C ASN A 179 17.97 2.94 -5.23
#